data_AF-A0A6I5C568-F1
#
_entry.id   AF-A0A6I5C568-F1
#
_cell.length_a   1.000
_cell.length_b   1.000
_cell.length_c   1.000
_cell.angle_alpha   90.00
_cell.angle_beta   90.00
_cell.angle_gamma   90.00
#
_symmetry.space_group_name_H-M   'P 1'
#
loop_
_entity.id
_entity.type
_entity.pdbx_description
1 polymer ?
#
loop_
_entity_poly.entity_id
_entity_poly.type
_entity_poly.pdbx_seq_one_letter_code
_entity_poly.pdbx_strand_id
1 'polypeptide(L)'
;GDSALYAVGFARGSEFLWPYHEQAYRGVTQKIYRAEFDPGYDPACPGASAGSTPEQILAPCPSDAAYDYAARPASVHRAVARVALTGRIGKPLITLHGDLDSLLPRAADSDVYARMVDASGRGALHRYYTIEGGTHVDGLYDTYPDRLRPILPCYRSAFDALAAWVEHGVRPPADRTVGRPASGDVGGSCALDGRAPGH
;
A
#
# COMPACT_ATOMS: atom_id res chain seq x y z
N GLY A 1 8.87 17.87 7.11
CA GLY A 1 8.24 18.05 8.42
C GLY A 1 6.85 17.47 8.38
N ASP A 2 6.29 17.11 9.54
CA ASP A 2 5.10 16.27 9.68
C ASP A 2 3.88 16.80 8.92
N SER A 3 3.70 18.12 8.86
CA SER A 3 2.63 18.77 8.08
C SER A 3 2.64 18.41 6.60
N ALA A 4 3.82 18.27 6.00
CA ALA A 4 3.96 17.88 4.59
C ALA A 4 3.59 16.41 4.38
N LEU A 5 3.92 15.53 5.34
CA LEU A 5 3.55 14.12 5.28
C LEU A 5 2.03 13.93 5.40
N TYR A 6 1.37 14.66 6.30
CA TYR A 6 -0.10 14.64 6.34
C TYR A 6 -0.74 15.18 5.05
N ALA A 7 -0.15 16.21 4.44
CA ALA A 7 -0.66 16.79 3.20
C ALA A 7 -0.63 15.80 2.03
N VAL A 8 0.36 14.90 1.98
CA VAL A 8 0.42 13.83 0.96
C VAL A 8 -0.42 12.61 1.32
N GLY A 9 -1.07 12.59 2.50
CA GLY A 9 -2.05 11.57 2.86
C GLY A 9 -1.61 10.57 3.93
N PHE A 10 -0.43 10.71 4.53
CA PHE A 10 -0.05 9.86 5.66
C PHE A 10 -1.04 10.02 6.83
N ALA A 11 -1.41 8.91 7.46
CA ALA A 11 -2.42 8.90 8.50
C ALA A 11 -1.88 9.51 9.81
N ARG A 12 -2.74 10.26 10.51
CA ARG A 12 -2.46 10.65 11.89
C ARG A 12 -2.39 9.40 12.76
N GLY A 13 -1.43 9.37 13.67
CA GLY A 13 -1.15 8.22 14.52
C GLY A 13 -0.15 7.24 13.92
N SER A 14 0.29 7.44 12.66
CA SER A 14 1.28 6.59 11.99
C SER A 14 2.73 7.08 12.17
N GLU A 15 2.95 8.17 12.92
CA GLU A 15 4.25 8.86 13.06
C GLU A 15 5.32 7.95 13.67
N PHE A 16 4.94 7.04 14.56
CA PHE A 16 5.84 6.06 15.16
C PHE A 16 6.45 5.09 14.14
N LEU A 17 5.85 4.97 12.95
CA LEU A 17 6.34 4.13 11.86
C LEU A 17 7.28 4.89 10.92
N TRP A 18 7.23 6.24 10.90
CA TRP A 18 7.93 7.03 9.89
C TRP A 18 9.44 6.86 9.92
N PRO A 19 10.14 6.87 11.07
CA PRO A 19 11.59 6.70 11.09
C PRO A 19 12.04 5.37 10.46
N TYR A 20 11.31 4.29 10.77
CA TYR A 20 11.57 2.98 10.18
C TYR A 20 11.34 2.99 8.67
N HIS A 21 10.23 3.57 8.20
CA HIS A 21 9.94 3.61 6.76
C HIS A 21 10.89 4.53 5.99
N GLU A 22 11.34 5.65 6.59
CA GLU A 22 12.37 6.51 6.02
C GLU A 22 13.69 5.75 5.84
N GLN A 23 14.10 5.01 6.86
CA GLN A 23 15.34 4.23 6.83
C GLN A 23 15.25 3.02 5.89
N ALA A 24 14.13 2.29 5.90
CA ALA A 24 14.04 0.97 5.28
C ALA A 24 13.40 0.95 3.88
N TYR A 25 12.50 1.90 3.58
CA TYR A 25 11.64 1.80 2.39
C TYR A 25 11.63 3.02 1.50
N ARG A 26 11.45 4.23 2.05
CA ARG A 26 11.18 5.44 1.24
C ARG A 26 12.33 5.75 0.28
N GLY A 27 13.56 5.79 0.79
CA GLY A 27 14.74 6.11 -0.02
C GLY A 27 14.98 5.12 -1.15
N VAL A 28 14.97 3.81 -0.83
CA VAL A 28 15.18 2.76 -1.85
C VAL A 28 14.05 2.72 -2.88
N THR A 29 12.79 2.90 -2.44
CA THR A 29 11.62 2.89 -3.34
C THR A 29 11.67 4.05 -4.32
N GLN A 30 11.91 5.26 -3.83
CA GLN A 30 11.98 6.45 -4.67
C GLN A 30 13.15 6.35 -5.66
N LYS A 31 14.32 5.91 -5.19
CA LYS A 31 15.52 5.69 -6.01
C LYS A 31 15.26 4.70 -7.14
N ILE A 32 14.62 3.55 -6.86
CA ILE A 32 14.29 2.53 -7.86
C ILE A 32 13.38 3.12 -8.93
N TYR A 33 12.24 3.69 -8.55
CA TYR A 33 11.25 4.14 -9.52
C TYR A 33 11.72 5.34 -10.32
N ARG A 34 12.46 6.27 -9.70
CA ARG A 34 13.08 7.37 -10.43
C ARG A 34 14.11 6.83 -11.43
N ALA A 35 15.00 5.93 -11.04
CA ALA A 35 16.00 5.39 -11.97
C ALA A 35 15.36 4.63 -13.15
N GLU A 36 14.25 3.93 -12.90
CA GLU A 36 13.53 3.18 -13.94
C GLU A 36 12.80 4.12 -14.92
N PHE A 37 12.06 5.11 -14.43
CA PHE A 37 11.21 5.96 -15.28
C PHE A 37 11.88 7.24 -15.77
N ASP A 38 12.91 7.72 -15.07
CA ASP A 38 13.70 8.90 -15.42
C ASP A 38 15.20 8.67 -15.13
N PRO A 39 15.86 7.77 -15.89
CA PRO A 39 17.28 7.46 -15.71
C PRO A 39 18.20 8.67 -15.95
N GLY A 40 17.70 9.71 -16.63
CA GLY A 40 18.45 10.93 -16.90
C GLY A 40 18.39 11.98 -15.78
N TYR A 41 17.54 11.83 -14.76
CA TYR A 41 17.40 12.82 -13.69
C TYR A 41 18.67 12.97 -12.85
N ASP A 42 19.23 11.84 -12.41
CA ASP A 42 20.48 11.80 -11.65
C ASP A 42 21.28 10.55 -12.08
N PRO A 43 22.14 10.69 -13.10
CA PRO A 43 22.96 9.59 -13.58
C PRO A 43 24.13 9.27 -12.63
N ALA A 44 24.42 10.15 -11.66
CA ALA A 44 25.46 9.93 -10.67
C ALA A 44 24.95 9.18 -9.44
N CYS A 45 23.64 9.14 -9.22
CA CYS A 45 23.10 8.35 -8.12
C CYS A 45 23.29 6.84 -8.39
N PRO A 46 23.92 6.11 -7.46
CA PRO A 46 24.10 4.68 -7.58
C PRO A 46 22.76 3.94 -7.68
N GLY A 47 22.71 2.87 -8.47
CA GLY A 47 21.49 2.06 -8.64
C GLY A 47 20.98 1.41 -7.34
N ALA A 48 19.80 0.81 -7.40
CA ALA A 48 19.11 0.19 -6.26
C ALA A 48 19.94 -0.78 -5.42
N SER A 49 20.87 -1.50 -6.06
CA SER A 49 21.73 -2.52 -5.44
C SER A 49 23.18 -2.05 -5.25
N ALA A 50 23.46 -0.77 -5.41
CA ALA A 50 24.82 -0.26 -5.26
C ALA A 50 25.16 -0.06 -3.78
N GLY A 51 26.35 -0.52 -3.39
CA GLY A 51 26.79 -0.61 -2.00
C GLY A 51 27.06 -2.05 -1.58
N SER A 52 27.76 -2.22 -0.47
CA SER A 52 28.06 -3.53 0.13
C SER A 52 27.44 -3.72 1.51
N THR A 53 26.81 -2.68 2.06
CA THR A 53 26.07 -2.76 3.34
C THR A 53 24.60 -2.43 3.14
N PRO A 54 23.70 -2.92 4.02
CA PRO A 54 22.28 -2.57 3.97
C PRO A 54 22.04 -1.06 3.98
N GLU A 55 22.80 -0.30 4.78
CA GLU A 55 22.66 1.15 4.87
C GLU A 55 22.98 1.83 3.54
N GLN A 56 24.01 1.37 2.83
CA GLN A 56 24.37 1.91 1.52
C GLN A 56 23.32 1.56 0.45
N ILE A 57 22.80 0.33 0.49
CA ILE A 57 21.78 -0.14 -0.45
C ILE A 57 20.48 0.66 -0.26
N LEU A 58 20.07 0.90 0.99
CA LEU A 58 18.82 1.57 1.32
C LEU A 58 18.90 3.10 1.30
N ALA A 59 20.11 3.67 1.26
CA ALA A 59 20.31 5.11 1.22
C ALA A 59 19.56 5.76 0.03
N PRO A 60 18.83 6.87 0.28
CA PRO A 60 18.21 7.67 -0.78
C PRO A 60 19.25 8.38 -1.63
N CYS A 61 18.90 8.77 -2.86
CA CYS A 61 19.64 9.82 -3.57
C CYS A 61 19.24 11.18 -2.96
N PRO A 62 20.18 12.06 -2.57
CA PRO A 62 19.81 13.40 -2.08
C PRO A 62 18.98 14.21 -3.08
N SER A 63 19.20 14.01 -4.38
CA SER A 63 18.46 14.63 -5.48
C SER A 63 17.00 14.19 -5.57
N ASP A 64 16.66 12.99 -5.08
CA ASP A 64 15.30 12.45 -5.11
C ASP A 64 14.35 13.30 -4.24
N ALA A 65 14.85 13.88 -3.14
CA ALA A 65 14.05 14.75 -2.28
C ALA A 65 13.50 16.01 -3.00
N ALA A 66 14.13 16.41 -4.11
CA ALA A 66 13.71 17.53 -4.94
C ALA A 66 12.99 17.09 -6.23
N TYR A 67 12.71 15.79 -6.40
CA TYR A 67 12.11 15.27 -7.62
C TYR A 67 10.64 15.69 -7.75
N ASP A 68 10.37 16.59 -8.71
CA ASP A 68 9.01 16.97 -9.10
C ASP A 68 8.57 16.20 -10.34
N TYR A 69 7.71 15.19 -10.15
CA TYR A 69 7.18 14.36 -11.24
C TYR A 69 6.41 15.17 -12.29
N ALA A 70 5.68 16.23 -11.89
CA ALA A 70 4.85 16.99 -12.82
C ALA A 70 5.67 17.86 -13.77
N ALA A 71 6.89 18.24 -13.37
CA ALA A 71 7.83 19.01 -14.18
C ALA A 71 8.67 18.15 -15.14
N ARG A 72 8.49 16.82 -15.15
CA ARG A 72 9.37 15.93 -15.92
C ARG A 72 9.01 15.91 -17.41
N PRO A 73 9.97 15.57 -18.30
CA PRO A 73 9.70 15.51 -19.73
C PRO A 73 8.62 14.49 -20.09
N ALA A 74 7.94 14.71 -21.23
CA ALA A 74 6.89 13.83 -21.73
C ALA A 74 7.34 12.37 -21.92
N SER A 75 8.64 12.10 -22.12
CA SER A 75 9.19 10.74 -22.15
C SER A 75 8.98 9.99 -20.84
N VAL A 76 9.15 10.65 -19.69
CA VAL A 76 8.97 10.09 -18.35
C VAL A 76 7.49 9.79 -18.11
N HIS A 77 6.60 10.73 -18.44
CA HIS A 77 5.16 10.51 -18.34
C HIS A 77 4.69 9.35 -19.23
N ARG A 78 5.22 9.23 -20.46
CA ARG A 78 4.94 8.07 -21.32
C ARG A 78 5.47 6.76 -20.73
N ALA A 79 6.61 6.78 -20.03
CA ALA A 79 7.15 5.59 -19.39
C ALA A 79 6.25 5.10 -18.25
N VAL A 80 5.83 6.00 -17.36
CA VAL A 80 4.87 5.70 -16.28
C VAL A 80 3.52 5.25 -16.84
N ALA A 81 3.02 5.91 -17.88
CA ALA A 81 1.73 5.57 -18.49
C ALA A 81 1.64 4.14 -19.04
N ARG A 82 2.77 3.50 -19.39
CA ARG A 82 2.79 2.10 -19.83
C ARG A 82 2.44 1.10 -18.74
N VAL A 83 2.68 1.46 -17.47
CA VAL A 83 2.43 0.58 -16.31
C VAL A 83 1.32 1.12 -15.40
N ALA A 84 0.78 2.29 -15.72
CA ALA A 84 -0.25 2.92 -14.92
C ALA A 84 -1.53 2.06 -14.87
N LEU A 85 -2.10 1.97 -13.68
CA LEU A 85 -3.41 1.36 -13.48
C LEU A 85 -4.47 2.15 -14.24
N THR A 86 -5.51 1.46 -14.74
CA THR A 86 -6.61 2.11 -15.49
C THR A 86 -7.98 1.97 -14.83
N GLY A 87 -8.06 1.21 -13.73
CA GLY A 87 -9.34 0.85 -13.09
C GLY A 87 -10.18 -0.17 -13.87
N ARG A 88 -9.85 -0.45 -15.15
CA ARG A 88 -10.61 -1.35 -16.03
C ARG A 88 -10.37 -2.84 -15.73
N ILE A 89 -10.69 -3.27 -14.51
CA ILE A 89 -10.54 -4.65 -14.09
C ILE A 89 -11.46 -5.59 -14.87
N GLY A 90 -10.93 -6.73 -15.30
CA GLY A 90 -11.67 -7.75 -16.06
C GLY A 90 -12.35 -8.81 -15.21
N LYS A 91 -11.94 -8.95 -13.95
CA LYS A 91 -12.30 -10.04 -13.03
C LYS A 91 -12.56 -9.49 -11.63
N PRO A 92 -13.26 -10.25 -10.77
CA PRO A 92 -13.36 -9.91 -9.35
C PRO A 92 -12.00 -9.61 -8.72
N LEU A 93 -11.91 -8.53 -7.95
CA LEU A 93 -10.73 -8.09 -7.22
C LEU A 93 -11.13 -7.71 -5.80
N ILE A 94 -10.35 -8.16 -4.82
CA ILE A 94 -10.42 -7.67 -3.44
C ILE A 94 -9.11 -6.96 -3.11
N THR A 95 -9.19 -5.70 -2.68
CA THR A 95 -8.05 -4.92 -2.19
C THR A 95 -8.15 -4.80 -0.67
N LEU A 96 -7.05 -5.10 0.02
CA LEU A 96 -6.86 -4.81 1.44
C LEU A 96 -5.80 -3.72 1.58
N HIS A 97 -6.01 -2.75 2.47
CA HIS A 97 -5.02 -1.70 2.73
C HIS A 97 -5.05 -1.29 4.20
N GLY A 98 -3.88 -1.22 4.85
CA GLY A 98 -3.76 -0.81 6.25
C GLY A 98 -3.92 0.69 6.45
N ASP A 99 -4.74 1.13 7.40
CA ASP A 99 -4.97 2.57 7.60
C ASP A 99 -3.77 3.33 8.21
N LEU A 100 -2.73 2.63 8.66
CA LEU A 100 -1.46 3.18 9.13
C LEU A 100 -0.29 2.89 8.15
N ASP A 101 -0.57 2.53 6.89
CA ASP A 101 0.48 2.35 5.87
C ASP A 101 1.31 3.64 5.74
N SER A 102 2.59 3.50 6.06
CA SER A 102 3.57 4.60 6.11
C SER A 102 4.62 4.51 5.01
N LEU A 103 4.40 3.65 4.02
CA LEU A 103 5.08 3.67 2.72
C LEU A 103 4.19 4.25 1.62
N LEU A 104 2.97 3.72 1.47
CA LEU A 104 2.01 4.04 0.42
C LEU A 104 0.70 4.51 1.07
N PRO A 105 0.59 5.79 1.44
CA PRO A 105 -0.57 6.27 2.18
C PRO A 105 -1.86 6.06 1.38
N ARG A 106 -2.80 5.31 1.96
CA ARG A 106 -4.09 4.94 1.38
C ARG A 106 -4.76 6.01 0.53
N ALA A 107 -4.80 7.25 1.04
CA ALA A 107 -5.44 8.40 0.40
C ALA A 107 -4.85 8.75 -0.97
N ALA A 108 -3.54 8.54 -1.16
CA ALA A 108 -2.82 8.77 -2.40
C ALA A 108 -2.76 7.53 -3.32
N ASP A 109 -3.02 6.35 -2.77
CA ASP A 109 -2.86 5.07 -3.46
C ASP A 109 -4.20 4.33 -3.64
N SER A 110 -4.55 3.43 -2.72
CA SER A 110 -5.71 2.53 -2.91
C SER A 110 -7.05 3.26 -2.94
N ASP A 111 -7.21 4.40 -2.25
CA ASP A 111 -8.41 5.23 -2.37
C ASP A 111 -8.54 5.82 -3.79
N VAL A 112 -7.40 6.19 -4.41
CA VAL A 112 -7.37 6.66 -5.81
C VAL A 112 -7.74 5.51 -6.76
N TYR A 113 -7.15 4.34 -6.56
CA TYR A 113 -7.42 3.20 -7.43
C TYR A 113 -8.88 2.71 -7.34
N ALA A 114 -9.47 2.65 -6.14
CA ALA A 114 -10.89 2.33 -5.96
C ALA A 114 -11.78 3.29 -6.76
N ARG A 115 -11.53 4.60 -6.67
CA ARG A 115 -12.25 5.60 -7.49
C ARG A 115 -12.05 5.40 -9.00
N MET A 116 -10.87 4.99 -9.44
CA MET A 116 -10.62 4.70 -10.86
C MET A 116 -11.42 3.49 -11.35
N VAL A 117 -11.53 2.44 -10.52
CA VAL A 117 -12.35 1.27 -10.81
C VAL A 117 -13.82 1.67 -10.95
N ASP A 118 -14.34 2.44 -10.01
CA ASP A 118 -15.72 2.94 -10.05
C ASP A 118 -15.99 3.82 -11.27
N ALA A 119 -15.10 4.78 -11.54
CA ALA A 119 -15.20 5.67 -12.70
C ALA A 119 -15.14 4.91 -14.03
N SER A 120 -14.50 3.74 -14.06
CA SER A 120 -14.48 2.87 -15.23
C SER A 120 -15.74 1.98 -15.38
N GLY A 121 -16.71 2.10 -14.48
CA GLY A 121 -17.93 1.29 -14.46
C GLY A 121 -17.69 -0.15 -13.98
N ARG A 122 -16.60 -0.39 -13.26
CA ARG A 122 -16.18 -1.73 -12.84
C ARG A 122 -16.30 -1.97 -11.33
N GLY A 123 -16.89 -1.05 -10.58
CA GLY A 123 -17.08 -1.17 -9.12
C GLY A 123 -17.81 -2.44 -8.69
N ALA A 124 -18.72 -2.97 -9.51
CA ALA A 124 -19.39 -4.25 -9.22
C ALA A 124 -18.44 -5.45 -9.12
N LEU A 125 -17.22 -5.36 -9.67
CA LEU A 125 -16.16 -6.37 -9.62
C LEU A 125 -15.09 -6.09 -8.56
N HIS A 126 -15.22 -5.02 -7.78
CA HIS A 126 -14.22 -4.66 -6.78
C HIS A 126 -14.82 -4.69 -5.38
N ARG A 127 -14.01 -5.17 -4.43
CA ARG A 127 -14.19 -4.85 -3.02
C ARG A 127 -12.95 -4.24 -2.45
N TYR A 128 -13.16 -3.25 -1.61
CA TYR A 128 -12.10 -2.55 -0.94
C TYR A 128 -12.30 -2.53 0.59
N TYR A 129 -11.35 -3.14 1.30
CA TYR A 129 -11.36 -3.16 2.75
C TYR A 129 -10.16 -2.41 3.33
N THR A 130 -10.46 -1.44 4.19
CA THR A 130 -9.45 -0.76 5.00
C THR A 130 -9.27 -1.51 6.31
N ILE A 131 -8.03 -1.80 6.69
CA ILE A 131 -7.69 -2.61 7.85
C ILE A 131 -7.19 -1.66 8.94
N GLU A 132 -8.05 -1.37 9.92
CA GLU A 132 -7.69 -0.56 11.10
C GLU A 132 -6.45 -1.13 11.82
N GLY A 133 -5.44 -0.30 12.09
CA GLY A 133 -4.16 -0.69 12.69
C GLY A 133 -3.24 -1.48 11.75
N GLY A 134 -3.62 -1.70 10.49
CA GLY A 134 -2.75 -2.33 9.49
C GLY A 134 -1.68 -1.36 9.00
N THR A 135 -0.46 -1.85 8.78
CA THR A 135 0.63 -1.08 8.17
C THR A 135 1.11 -1.73 6.87
N HIS A 136 2.20 -1.22 6.27
CA HIS A 136 2.73 -1.73 5.00
C HIS A 136 3.26 -3.16 5.12
N VAL A 137 3.94 -3.47 6.23
CA VAL A 137 4.55 -4.78 6.50
C VAL A 137 4.18 -5.33 7.88
N ASP A 138 3.68 -6.56 7.89
CA ASP A 138 3.21 -7.22 9.12
C ASP A 138 4.31 -7.46 10.15
N GLY A 139 5.59 -7.53 9.73
CA GLY A 139 6.72 -7.77 10.63
C GLY A 139 6.93 -6.68 11.70
N LEU A 140 6.34 -5.49 11.53
CA LEU A 140 6.38 -4.44 12.56
C LEU A 140 5.43 -4.71 13.73
N TYR A 141 4.50 -5.65 13.58
CA TYR A 141 3.56 -6.01 14.65
C TYR A 141 4.27 -6.47 15.92
N ASP A 142 5.33 -7.28 15.81
CA ASP A 142 6.09 -7.78 16.96
C ASP A 142 6.74 -6.64 17.78
N THR A 143 7.03 -5.52 17.13
CA THR A 143 7.59 -4.32 17.78
C THR A 143 6.50 -3.42 18.37
N TYR A 144 5.33 -3.36 17.73
CA TYR A 144 4.24 -2.44 18.10
C TYR A 144 2.88 -3.16 18.26
N PRO A 145 2.77 -4.20 19.09
CA PRO A 145 1.57 -5.04 19.15
C PRO A 145 0.33 -4.30 19.66
N ASP A 146 0.53 -3.27 20.50
CA ASP A 146 -0.55 -2.43 21.05
C ASP A 146 -1.07 -1.37 20.06
N ARG A 147 -0.37 -1.18 18.94
CA ARG A 147 -0.65 -0.11 17.95
C ARG A 147 -1.01 -0.69 16.59
N LEU A 148 -0.39 -1.81 16.22
CA LEU A 148 -0.54 -2.45 14.92
C LEU A 148 -1.31 -3.75 15.02
N ARG A 149 -1.89 -4.18 13.91
CA ARG A 149 -2.27 -5.58 13.70
C ARG A 149 -1.75 -6.06 12.35
N PRO A 150 -1.42 -7.35 12.21
CA PRO A 150 -1.05 -7.91 10.91
C PRO A 150 -2.27 -7.98 9.99
N ILE A 151 -2.05 -7.80 8.69
CA ILE A 151 -3.07 -7.92 7.64
C ILE A 151 -3.18 -9.36 7.15
N LEU A 152 -2.17 -10.21 7.33
CA LEU A 152 -2.13 -11.60 6.87
C LEU A 152 -3.41 -12.41 7.19
N PRO A 153 -4.00 -12.35 8.41
CA PRO A 153 -5.26 -13.05 8.67
C PRO A 153 -6.40 -12.55 7.77
N CYS A 154 -6.45 -11.25 7.48
CA CYS A 154 -7.44 -10.68 6.56
C CYS A 154 -7.17 -11.12 5.11
N TYR A 155 -5.92 -11.28 4.69
CA TYR A 155 -5.61 -11.84 3.36
C TYR A 155 -6.14 -13.27 3.20
N ARG A 156 -6.06 -14.11 4.24
CA ARG A 156 -6.64 -15.46 4.21
C ARG A 156 -8.15 -15.42 4.04
N SER A 157 -8.83 -14.61 4.86
CA SER A 157 -10.28 -14.41 4.74
C SER A 157 -10.67 -13.80 3.38
N ALA A 158 -9.87 -12.90 2.81
CA ALA A 158 -10.10 -12.31 1.49
C ALA A 158 -9.96 -13.35 0.39
N PHE A 159 -8.99 -14.25 0.52
CA PHE A 159 -8.78 -15.31 -0.45
C PHE A 159 -9.99 -16.24 -0.49
N ASP A 160 -10.49 -16.67 0.67
CA ASP A 160 -11.70 -17.52 0.76
C ASP A 160 -12.92 -16.80 0.16
N ALA A 161 -13.09 -15.51 0.48
CA ALA A 161 -14.17 -14.69 -0.08
C ALA A 161 -14.05 -14.52 -1.61
N LEU A 162 -12.83 -14.35 -2.12
CA LEU A 162 -12.57 -14.24 -3.55
C LEU A 162 -12.83 -15.57 -4.27
N ALA A 163 -12.42 -16.69 -3.68
CA ALA A 163 -12.70 -18.03 -4.20
C ALA A 163 -14.21 -18.27 -4.27
N ALA A 164 -14.94 -18.03 -3.19
CA ALA A 164 -16.40 -18.15 -3.17
C ALA A 164 -17.09 -17.22 -4.18
N TRP A 165 -16.55 -16.02 -4.41
CA TRP A 165 -17.07 -15.11 -5.43
C TRP A 165 -16.85 -15.64 -6.85
N VAL A 166 -15.64 -16.09 -7.16
CA VAL A 166 -15.26 -16.55 -8.50
C VAL A 166 -15.90 -17.91 -8.84
N GLU A 167 -15.93 -18.84 -7.88
CA GLU A 167 -16.34 -20.22 -8.10
C GLU A 167 -17.84 -20.45 -7.89
N HIS A 168 -18.46 -19.68 -6.99
CA HIS A 168 -19.84 -19.90 -6.57
C HIS A 168 -20.74 -18.66 -6.70
N GLY A 169 -20.20 -17.53 -7.18
CA GLY A 169 -20.97 -16.29 -7.34
C GLY A 169 -21.35 -15.61 -6.02
N VAL A 170 -20.80 -16.07 -4.88
CA VAL A 170 -21.08 -15.50 -3.56
C VAL A 170 -20.35 -14.18 -3.43
N ARG A 171 -21.08 -13.07 -3.56
CA ARG A 171 -20.48 -11.74 -3.50
C ARG A 171 -20.01 -11.43 -2.07
N PRO A 172 -18.76 -10.98 -1.89
CA PRO A 172 -18.29 -10.49 -0.60
C PRO A 172 -19.04 -9.22 -0.16
N PRO A 173 -19.05 -8.89 1.15
CA PRO A 173 -19.69 -7.69 1.68
C PRO A 173 -19.22 -6.43 0.97
N ALA A 174 -20.02 -5.36 1.00
CA ALA A 174 -19.61 -4.07 0.48
C ALA A 174 -18.34 -3.54 1.16
N ASP A 175 -17.69 -2.60 0.47
CA ASP A 175 -16.49 -1.91 0.93
C ASP A 175 -16.68 -1.36 2.34
N ARG A 176 -15.67 -1.55 3.20
CA ARG A 176 -15.73 -1.11 4.59
C ARG A 176 -14.37 -1.04 5.25
N THR A 177 -14.31 -0.29 6.34
CA THR A 177 -13.26 -0.47 7.34
C THR A 177 -13.57 -1.70 8.17
N VAL A 178 -12.61 -2.61 8.23
CA VAL A 178 -12.60 -3.75 9.15
C VAL A 178 -12.01 -3.22 10.45
N GLY A 179 -12.80 -3.18 11.51
CA GLY A 179 -12.32 -2.67 12.80
C GLY A 179 -11.27 -3.58 13.44
N ARG A 180 -10.43 -3.03 14.32
CA ARG A 180 -9.55 -3.82 15.19
C ARG A 180 -10.42 -4.55 16.23
N PRO A 181 -10.30 -5.87 16.38
CA PRO A 181 -11.04 -6.60 17.41
C PRO A 181 -10.71 -6.06 18.81
N ALA A 182 -11.75 -5.86 19.65
CA ALA A 182 -11.57 -5.43 21.04
C ALA A 182 -10.99 -6.54 21.93
N SER A 183 -11.10 -7.79 21.50
CA SER A 183 -10.62 -8.98 22.21
C SER A 183 -10.35 -10.11 21.20
N GLY A 184 -9.54 -11.10 21.60
CA GLY A 184 -9.24 -12.28 20.79
C GLY A 184 -7.86 -12.21 20.12
N ASP A 185 -7.58 -13.20 19.27
CA ASP A 185 -6.30 -13.31 18.58
C ASP A 185 -6.24 -12.36 17.37
N VAL A 186 -5.82 -11.12 17.62
CA VAL A 186 -5.61 -10.10 16.59
C VAL A 186 -4.53 -10.52 15.58
N GLY A 187 -3.57 -11.36 16.00
CA GLY A 187 -2.46 -11.82 15.16
C GLY A 187 -2.83 -12.95 14.21
N GLY A 188 -3.81 -13.78 14.59
CA GLY A 188 -4.21 -14.97 13.85
C GLY A 188 -5.61 -14.94 13.26
N SER A 189 -6.44 -13.93 13.56
CA SER A 189 -7.84 -13.89 13.10
C SER A 189 -8.25 -12.57 12.44
N CYS A 190 -9.08 -12.70 11.41
CA CYS A 190 -9.78 -11.59 10.77
C CYS A 190 -11.04 -12.12 10.07
N ALA A 191 -12.17 -11.45 10.27
CA ALA A 191 -13.46 -11.81 9.68
C ALA A 191 -13.89 -10.74 8.67
N LEU A 192 -13.52 -10.91 7.39
CA LEU A 192 -13.94 -9.97 6.34
C LEU A 192 -15.41 -10.05 6.01
N ASP A 193 -16.05 -11.18 6.27
CA ASP A 193 -17.48 -11.42 6.08
C ASP A 193 -18.32 -11.16 7.34
N GLY A 194 -17.66 -10.89 8.48
CA GLY A 194 -18.33 -10.77 9.79
C GLY A 194 -18.79 -12.10 10.37
N ARG A 195 -18.48 -13.24 9.74
CA ARG A 195 -18.63 -14.56 10.33
C ARG A 195 -17.34 -14.91 11.06
N ALA A 196 -17.46 -15.30 12.32
CA ALA A 196 -16.33 -15.91 13.02
C ALA A 196 -15.88 -17.16 12.24
N PRO A 197 -14.57 -17.50 12.22
CA PRO A 197 -14.12 -18.78 11.70
C PRO A 197 -14.92 -19.89 12.40
N GLY A 198 -15.60 -20.73 11.60
CA GLY A 198 -16.45 -21.79 12.13
C GLY A 198 -15.64 -22.80 12.95
N HIS A 199 -16.21 -23.17 14.11
CA HIS A 199 -15.91 -24.41 14.81
C HIS A 199 -16.41 -25.62 14.02
#